data_AF-A0A1H5ALG4-F1
#
_entry.id   AF-A0A1H5ALG4-F1
#
_cell.length_a   1.000
_cell.length_b   1.000
_cell.length_c   1.000
_cell.angle_alpha   90.00
_cell.angle_beta   90.00
_cell.angle_gamma   90.00
#
_symmetry.space_group_name_H-M   'P 1'
#
loop_
_entity.id
_entity.type
_entity.pdbx_description
1 polymer ?
#
loop_
_entity_poly.entity_id
_entity_poly.type
_entity_poly.pdbx_seq_one_letter_code
_entity_poly.pdbx_strand_id
1 'polypeptide(L)'
;MSLIDDLLRGIEPRDADSQRLCTLCGIRPGAPKAIGVARPLQAGNGKHIDLEVTLRSFVRLIEQVLPPTIFGKLIDIRNGEVTAIACSDADTARGLSRALRQNGFARRAGNGHSAAFGISLDVIEFARLPQALEEARLALEFAGAAEPLVHFADIDLPEFLIRRADSAAIRLIPEWARHFKSIEDDQSGELSRTIHIFADWSFNVKQTAQRLGVHTNTVYFRLNRINKLTGINPRTYSGTSQLLTSLRLLEIHGNGRQGS
;
A
#
# COMPACT_ATOMS: atom_id res chain seq x y z
N MET A 1 19.13 20.38 -16.28
CA MET A 1 18.29 19.34 -15.65
C MET A 1 18.70 19.29 -14.18
N SER A 2 17.78 19.12 -13.24
CA SER A 2 18.15 19.19 -11.82
C SER A 2 18.73 17.86 -11.35
N LEU A 3 19.62 17.87 -10.35
CA LEU A 3 20.29 16.66 -9.84
C LEU A 3 19.28 15.56 -9.48
N ILE A 4 18.16 15.91 -8.84
CA ILE A 4 17.16 14.91 -8.44
C ILE A 4 16.52 14.23 -9.67
N ASP A 5 16.34 14.94 -10.79
CA ASP A 5 15.80 14.36 -12.02
C ASP A 5 16.72 13.30 -12.60
N ASP A 6 18.02 13.61 -12.63
CA ASP A 6 19.03 12.71 -13.15
C ASP A 6 19.06 11.45 -12.29
N LEU A 7 19.09 11.61 -10.96
CA LEU A 7 19.06 10.50 -10.02
C LEU A 7 17.78 9.66 -10.14
N LEU A 8 16.60 10.29 -10.24
CA LEU A 8 15.32 9.58 -10.42
C LEU A 8 15.18 8.90 -11.79
N ARG A 9 16.02 9.26 -12.78
CA ARG A 9 16.18 8.54 -14.05
C ARG A 9 17.30 7.49 -14.02
N GLY A 10 17.95 7.32 -12.86
CA GLY A 10 19.05 6.36 -12.68
C GLY A 10 20.37 6.83 -13.29
N ILE A 11 20.48 8.12 -13.63
CA ILE A 11 21.69 8.73 -14.17
C ILE A 11 22.61 9.08 -13.00
N GLU A 12 23.80 8.50 -13.00
CA GLU A 12 24.80 8.78 -11.97
C GLU A 12 25.40 10.18 -12.11
N PRO A 13 25.71 10.87 -10.98
CA PRO A 13 26.39 12.15 -11.00
C PRO A 13 27.84 11.98 -11.46
N ARG A 14 28.14 12.38 -12.71
CA ARG A 14 29.48 12.23 -13.33
C ARG A 14 30.29 13.52 -13.30
N ASP A 15 29.65 14.67 -13.35
CA ASP A 15 30.32 15.97 -13.28
C ASP A 15 30.57 16.40 -11.82
N ALA A 16 31.56 17.28 -11.65
CA ALA A 16 32.00 17.72 -10.33
C ALA A 16 30.92 18.48 -9.55
N ASP A 17 30.03 19.22 -10.23
CA ASP A 17 28.98 20.01 -9.59
C ASP A 17 27.89 19.09 -9.02
N SER A 18 27.43 18.12 -9.80
CA SER A 18 26.46 17.11 -9.35
C SER A 18 26.99 16.26 -8.19
N GLN A 19 28.28 15.87 -8.22
CA GLN A 19 28.92 15.15 -7.12
C GLN A 19 29.03 16.00 -5.85
N ARG A 20 29.37 17.29 -6.01
CA ARG A 20 29.42 18.25 -4.91
C ARG A 20 28.04 18.46 -4.29
N LEU A 21 27.00 18.60 -5.10
CA LEU A 21 25.62 18.73 -4.64
C LEU A 21 25.16 17.48 -3.89
N CYS A 22 25.43 16.27 -4.40
CA CYS A 22 25.20 15.02 -3.66
C CYS A 22 25.85 15.05 -2.27
N THR A 23 27.10 15.49 -2.20
CA THR A 23 27.85 15.58 -0.93
C THR A 23 27.21 16.59 0.03
N LEU A 24 26.84 17.78 -0.45
CA LEU A 24 26.17 18.81 0.35
C LEU A 24 24.81 18.36 0.87
N CYS A 25 24.10 17.55 0.09
CA CYS A 25 22.81 16.98 0.45
C CYS A 25 22.93 15.66 1.24
N GLY A 26 24.15 15.19 1.53
CA GLY A 26 24.40 13.93 2.25
C GLY A 26 24.02 12.67 1.47
N ILE A 27 23.79 12.77 0.16
CA ILE A 27 23.52 11.63 -0.72
C ILE A 27 24.85 10.97 -1.08
N ARG A 28 25.14 9.85 -0.42
CA ARG A 28 26.45 9.17 -0.53
C ARG A 28 26.41 8.00 -1.51
N PRO A 29 27.39 7.86 -2.42
CA PRO A 29 27.60 6.63 -3.18
C PRO A 29 27.82 5.44 -2.23
N GLY A 30 27.31 4.25 -2.57
CA GLY A 30 27.49 3.03 -1.76
C GLY A 30 26.67 2.95 -0.46
N ALA A 31 26.08 4.06 0.02
CA ALA A 31 25.15 4.05 1.13
C ALA A 31 23.72 3.71 0.69
N PRO A 32 22.90 3.05 1.52
CA PRO A 32 21.50 2.79 1.20
C PRO A 32 20.73 4.09 1.03
N LYS A 33 19.79 4.07 0.09
CA LYS A 33 18.89 5.16 -0.25
C LYS A 33 17.48 4.62 -0.35
N ALA A 34 16.50 5.41 0.04
CA ALA A 34 15.10 5.10 -0.13
C ALA A 34 14.37 6.31 -0.73
N ILE A 35 13.32 6.04 -1.48
CA ILE A 35 12.43 7.06 -2.02
C ILE A 35 11.17 7.11 -1.18
N GLY A 36 10.79 8.32 -0.78
CA GLY A 36 9.49 8.64 -0.23
C GLY A 36 8.69 9.47 -1.23
N VAL A 37 7.43 9.14 -1.43
CA VAL A 37 6.49 9.95 -2.22
C VAL A 37 5.30 10.32 -1.36
N ALA A 38 4.95 11.60 -1.32
CA ALA A 38 3.82 12.12 -0.56
C ALA A 38 2.81 12.81 -1.47
N ARG A 39 1.51 12.56 -1.23
CA ARG A 39 0.42 13.32 -1.84
C ARG A 39 -0.61 13.76 -0.80
N PRO A 40 -1.31 14.87 -1.03
CA PRO A 40 -2.44 15.23 -0.17
C PRO A 40 -3.53 14.17 -0.27
N LEU A 41 -4.10 13.78 0.87
CA LEU A 41 -5.37 13.06 0.90
C LEU A 41 -6.48 14.09 0.67
N GLN A 42 -7.40 13.78 -0.24
CA GLN A 42 -8.56 14.63 -0.50
C GLN A 42 -9.36 14.79 0.80
N ALA A 43 -9.53 16.02 1.28
CA ALA A 43 -10.44 16.30 2.38
C ALA A 43 -11.86 16.21 1.84
N GLY A 44 -12.72 15.35 2.42
CA GLY A 44 -14.11 15.16 2.00
C GLY A 44 -15.00 16.40 2.11
N ASN A 45 -14.47 17.52 2.61
CA ASN A 45 -15.16 18.80 2.69
C ASN A 45 -14.59 19.68 1.59
N GLY A 46 -15.37 19.96 0.54
CA GLY A 46 -14.99 20.67 -0.70
C GLY A 46 -14.46 22.11 -0.56
N LYS A 47 -13.60 22.38 0.41
CA LYS A 47 -12.72 23.54 0.45
C LYS A 47 -11.68 23.36 -0.65
N HIS A 48 -11.55 24.39 -1.47
CA HIS A 48 -10.50 24.47 -2.48
C HIS A 48 -9.15 24.40 -1.76
N ILE A 49 -8.44 23.29 -1.91
CA ILE A 49 -7.09 23.11 -1.36
C ILE A 49 -6.14 23.86 -2.29
N ASP A 50 -5.39 24.82 -1.75
CA ASP A 50 -4.22 25.33 -2.46
C ASP A 50 -3.15 24.23 -2.44
N LEU A 51 -3.08 23.51 -3.56
CA LEU A 51 -2.21 22.36 -3.73
C LEU A 51 -0.73 22.78 -3.57
N GLU A 52 -0.34 23.93 -4.09
CA GLU A 52 1.05 24.39 -4.03
C GLU A 52 1.47 24.70 -2.58
N VAL A 53 0.62 25.41 -1.82
CA VAL A 53 0.85 25.68 -0.40
C VAL A 53 0.94 24.38 0.40
N THR A 54 0.06 23.42 0.09
CA THR A 54 0.02 22.12 0.76
C THR A 54 1.30 21.33 0.51
N LEU A 55 1.75 21.23 -0.75
CA LEU A 55 2.98 20.52 -1.10
C LEU A 55 4.22 21.17 -0.48
N ARG A 56 4.30 22.50 -0.46
CA ARG A 56 5.38 23.21 0.25
C ARG A 56 5.38 22.94 1.75
N SER A 57 4.20 22.78 2.36
CA SER A 57 4.11 22.39 3.77
C SER A 57 4.65 20.98 4.01
N PHE A 58 4.46 20.05 3.06
CA PHE A 58 4.98 18.69 3.16
C PHE A 58 6.50 18.67 3.04
N VAL A 59 7.08 19.44 2.13
CA VAL A 59 8.54 19.61 2.03
C VAL A 59 9.11 20.05 3.37
N ARG A 60 8.58 21.13 3.96
CA ARG A 60 9.03 21.64 5.28
C ARG A 60 8.92 20.59 6.38
N LEU A 61 7.82 19.84 6.40
CA LEU A 61 7.62 18.77 7.38
C LEU A 61 8.63 17.63 7.19
N ILE A 62 8.87 17.17 5.96
CA ILE A 62 9.89 16.14 5.68
C ILE A 62 11.27 16.65 6.10
N GLU A 63 11.60 17.90 5.79
CA GLU A 63 12.86 18.51 6.19
C GLU A 63 13.06 18.54 7.70
N GLN A 64 12.01 18.86 8.46
CA GLN A 64 12.03 18.88 9.94
C GLN A 64 12.13 17.48 10.55
N VAL A 65 11.44 16.50 9.95
CA VAL A 65 11.36 15.13 10.48
C VAL A 65 12.63 14.32 10.19
N LEU A 66 13.36 14.66 9.13
CA LEU A 66 14.59 13.99 8.73
C LEU A 66 15.81 14.85 9.09
N PRO A 67 16.38 14.72 10.30
CA PRO A 67 17.50 15.54 10.72
C PRO A 67 18.73 15.29 9.82
N PRO A 68 19.44 16.36 9.37
CA PRO A 68 20.58 16.23 8.45
C PRO A 68 21.78 15.49 9.05
N THR A 69 21.81 15.33 10.38
CA THR A 69 22.83 14.53 11.08
C THR A 69 22.64 13.02 10.88
N ILE A 70 21.46 12.58 10.48
CA ILE A 70 21.11 11.16 10.28
C ILE A 70 20.82 10.89 8.80
N PHE A 71 20.11 11.82 8.15
CA PHE A 71 19.65 11.64 6.77
C PHE A 71 20.27 12.69 5.85
N GLY A 72 20.98 12.21 4.83
CA GLY A 72 21.10 12.93 3.58
C GLY A 72 19.74 12.94 2.87
N LYS A 73 19.39 14.05 2.22
CA LYS A 73 18.10 14.18 1.53
C LYS A 73 18.14 15.13 0.34
N LEU A 74 17.40 14.75 -0.70
CA LEU A 74 17.00 15.61 -1.81
C LEU A 74 15.48 15.56 -1.90
N ILE A 75 14.82 16.71 -1.99
CA ILE A 75 13.35 16.80 -2.00
C ILE A 75 12.95 17.66 -3.19
N ASP A 76 11.90 17.23 -3.89
CA ASP A 76 11.33 17.98 -5.00
C ASP A 76 9.81 17.86 -5.05
N ILE A 77 9.18 18.82 -5.70
CA ILE A 77 7.73 18.87 -5.93
C ILE A 77 7.48 18.72 -7.42
N ARG A 78 6.74 17.68 -7.83
CA ARG A 78 6.36 17.45 -9.23
C ARG A 78 4.99 16.82 -9.32
N ASN A 79 4.25 17.10 -10.40
CA ASN A 79 3.01 16.38 -10.72
C ASN A 79 1.99 16.30 -9.55
N GLY A 80 1.97 17.28 -8.65
CA GLY A 80 1.09 17.27 -7.48
C GLY A 80 1.54 16.36 -6.32
N GLU A 81 2.77 15.85 -6.34
CA GLU A 81 3.40 15.03 -5.31
C GLU A 81 4.73 15.64 -4.82
N VAL A 82 5.12 15.29 -3.60
CA VAL A 82 6.46 15.56 -3.06
C VAL A 82 7.27 14.28 -3.08
N THR A 83 8.43 14.30 -3.74
CA THR A 83 9.34 13.16 -3.82
C THR A 83 10.60 13.48 -3.03
N ALA A 84 11.00 12.57 -2.16
CA ALA A 84 12.21 12.68 -1.35
C ALA A 84 13.12 11.47 -1.62
N ILE A 85 14.37 11.71 -1.97
CA ILE A 85 15.45 10.71 -1.88
C ILE A 85 16.07 10.89 -0.51
N ALA A 86 15.96 9.89 0.36
CA ALA A 86 16.64 9.84 1.64
C ALA A 86 17.86 8.91 1.55
N CYS A 87 18.91 9.20 2.31
CA CYS A 87 20.12 8.41 2.43
C CYS A 87 20.58 8.38 3.89
N SER A 88 20.93 7.23 4.42
CA SER A 88 21.48 7.10 5.78
C SER A 88 22.57 6.02 5.81
N ASP A 89 23.10 5.68 6.98
CA ASP A 89 24.17 4.68 7.10
C ASP A 89 23.65 3.24 6.88
N ALA A 90 22.41 2.96 7.28
CA ALA A 90 21.77 1.64 7.18
C ALA A 90 20.24 1.78 7.29
N ASP A 91 19.49 0.81 6.75
CA ASP A 91 18.04 0.70 6.88
C ASP A 91 17.28 2.01 6.59
N THR A 92 17.60 2.67 5.48
CA THR A 92 17.16 4.04 5.20
C THR A 92 15.63 4.13 5.09
N ALA A 93 15.00 3.20 4.39
CA ALA A 93 13.54 3.12 4.23
C ALA A 93 12.83 2.93 5.57
N ARG A 94 13.32 2.04 6.42
CA ARG A 94 12.76 1.80 7.77
C ARG A 94 13.00 3.01 8.68
N GLY A 95 14.18 3.62 8.61
CA GLY A 95 14.51 4.85 9.33
C GLY A 95 13.58 6.01 8.95
N LEU A 96 13.36 6.20 7.64
CA LEU A 96 12.42 7.18 7.09
C LEU A 96 10.98 6.92 7.59
N SER A 97 10.50 5.68 7.47
CA SER A 97 9.18 5.26 7.97
C SER A 97 9.01 5.57 9.45
N ARG A 98 10.01 5.19 10.27
CA ARG A 98 10.00 5.44 11.71
C ARG A 98 9.97 6.93 12.03
N ALA A 99 10.82 7.73 11.39
CA ALA A 99 10.89 9.18 11.64
C ALA A 99 9.54 9.86 11.32
N LEU A 100 8.93 9.53 10.18
CA LEU A 100 7.63 10.05 9.76
C LEU A 100 6.49 9.63 10.70
N ARG A 101 6.46 8.37 11.14
CA ARG A 101 5.46 7.87 12.10
C ARG A 101 5.59 8.56 13.46
N GLN A 102 6.80 8.68 14.00
CA GLN A 102 7.05 9.28 15.31
C GLN A 102 6.69 10.76 15.38
N ASN A 103 6.90 11.49 14.27
CA ASN A 103 6.61 12.93 14.22
C ASN A 103 5.18 13.24 13.74
N GLY A 104 4.36 12.21 13.49
CA GLY A 104 2.95 12.35 13.14
C GLY A 104 2.72 13.01 11.79
N PHE A 105 3.64 12.87 10.83
CA PHE A 105 3.58 13.53 9.51
C PHE A 105 2.20 13.39 8.85
N ALA A 106 1.67 12.17 8.83
CA ALA A 106 0.38 11.86 8.24
C ALA A 106 -0.83 12.54 8.92
N ARG A 107 -0.73 12.83 10.22
CA ARG A 107 -1.79 13.49 11.01
C ARG A 107 -1.64 15.02 11.03
N ARG A 108 -0.48 15.54 10.62
CA ARG A 108 -0.06 16.95 10.77
C ARG A 108 0.10 17.70 9.46
N ALA A 109 -0.16 17.06 8.32
CA ALA A 109 -0.01 17.71 7.04
C ALA A 109 -0.80 19.05 7.03
N GLY A 110 -0.12 20.12 6.61
CA GLY A 110 -0.41 21.48 7.03
C GLY A 110 -1.85 21.95 6.78
N ASN A 111 -2.32 22.91 7.59
CA ASN A 111 -3.67 23.51 7.51
C ASN A 111 -4.83 22.52 7.73
N GLY A 112 -4.59 21.37 8.37
CA GLY A 112 -5.62 20.38 8.69
C GLY A 112 -5.85 19.32 7.60
N HIS A 113 -4.89 19.16 6.68
CA HIS A 113 -4.98 18.17 5.60
C HIS A 113 -4.18 16.91 5.97
N SER A 114 -4.69 15.73 5.66
CA SER A 114 -3.90 14.50 5.83
C SER A 114 -3.02 14.28 4.59
N ALA A 115 -1.86 13.66 4.78
CA ALA A 115 -0.99 13.23 3.67
C ALA A 115 -0.94 11.71 3.61
N ALA A 116 -0.98 11.18 2.39
CA ALA A 116 -0.58 9.80 2.12
C ALA A 116 0.91 9.79 1.79
N PHE A 117 1.63 8.79 2.26
CA PHE A 117 3.07 8.63 2.05
C PHE A 117 3.41 7.18 1.72
N GLY A 118 4.09 6.97 0.60
CA GLY A 118 4.63 5.69 0.17
C GLY A 118 6.16 5.68 0.26
N ILE A 119 6.75 4.58 0.73
CA ILE A 119 8.20 4.43 0.89
C ILE A 119 8.67 3.20 0.12
N SER A 120 9.73 3.33 -0.67
CA SER A 120 10.37 2.23 -1.40
C SER A 120 11.14 1.27 -0.50
N LEU A 121 11.74 0.24 -1.10
CA LEU A 121 12.84 -0.49 -0.47
C LEU A 121 14.13 0.32 -0.50
N ASP A 122 15.14 -0.15 0.24
CA ASP A 122 16.49 0.39 0.16
C ASP A 122 17.17 -0.03 -1.15
N VAL A 123 17.81 0.93 -1.81
CA VAL A 123 18.68 0.72 -2.96
C VAL A 123 20.05 1.35 -2.72
N ILE A 124 21.12 0.70 -3.19
CA ILE A 124 22.48 1.21 -3.03
C ILE A 124 22.90 2.03 -4.26
N GLU A 125 22.69 1.46 -5.44
CA GLU A 125 23.06 2.02 -6.74
C GLU A 125 22.06 3.08 -7.21
N PHE A 126 22.56 4.20 -7.75
CA PHE A 126 21.71 5.24 -8.31
C PHE A 126 20.85 4.73 -9.49
N ALA A 127 21.39 3.80 -10.29
CA ALA A 127 20.66 3.16 -11.39
C ALA A 127 19.36 2.44 -10.97
N ARG A 128 19.21 2.13 -9.67
CA ARG A 128 18.01 1.49 -9.10
C ARG A 128 16.99 2.48 -8.52
N LEU A 129 17.31 3.76 -8.44
CA LEU A 129 16.36 4.78 -7.98
C LEU A 129 15.07 4.88 -8.82
N PRO A 130 15.07 4.66 -10.15
CA PRO A 130 13.81 4.57 -10.91
C PRO A 130 12.90 3.46 -10.38
N GLN A 131 13.46 2.28 -10.06
CA GLN A 131 12.70 1.17 -9.48
C GLN A 131 12.18 1.54 -8.09
N ALA A 132 13.02 2.14 -7.24
CA ALA A 132 12.59 2.61 -5.92
C ALA A 132 11.47 3.66 -6.02
N LEU A 133 11.47 4.51 -7.03
CA LEU A 133 10.41 5.51 -7.23
C LEU A 133 9.08 4.82 -7.54
N GLU A 134 9.10 3.81 -8.41
CA GLU A 134 7.91 3.01 -8.71
C GLU A 134 7.44 2.22 -7.48
N GLU A 135 8.33 1.66 -6.67
CA GLU A 135 7.98 1.02 -5.40
C GLU A 135 7.33 1.99 -4.41
N ALA A 136 7.86 3.21 -4.27
CA ALA A 136 7.29 4.23 -3.40
C ALA A 136 5.90 4.69 -3.87
N ARG A 137 5.69 4.83 -5.19
CA ARG A 137 4.37 5.12 -5.77
C ARG A 137 3.39 3.98 -5.58
N LEU A 138 3.83 2.74 -5.79
CA LEU A 138 3.01 1.56 -5.51
C LEU A 138 2.62 1.54 -4.03
N ALA A 139 3.55 1.78 -3.10
CA ALA A 139 3.22 1.87 -1.68
C ALA A 139 2.23 3.01 -1.38
N LEU A 140 2.35 4.15 -2.08
CA LEU A 140 1.43 5.27 -1.94
C LEU A 140 0.00 4.91 -2.34
N GLU A 141 -0.20 4.06 -3.35
CA GLU A 141 -1.54 3.56 -3.73
C GLU A 141 -2.20 2.73 -2.62
N PHE A 142 -1.42 2.19 -1.69
CA PHE A 142 -1.92 1.42 -0.55
C PHE A 142 -2.22 2.29 0.66
N ALA A 143 -1.73 3.54 0.67
CA ALA A 143 -1.96 4.48 1.76
C ALA A 143 -3.38 5.08 1.69
N GLY A 144 -3.99 5.26 2.87
CA GLY A 144 -5.33 5.82 3.02
C GLY A 144 -5.52 6.54 4.35
N ALA A 145 -6.74 6.94 4.67
CA ALA A 145 -7.00 7.69 5.92
C ALA A 145 -6.65 6.89 7.20
N ALA A 146 -6.90 5.58 7.20
CA ALA A 146 -6.59 4.69 8.33
C ALA A 146 -5.10 4.37 8.44
N GLU A 147 -4.46 4.10 7.30
CA GLU A 147 -3.03 3.84 7.20
C GLU A 147 -2.39 4.80 6.18
N PRO A 148 -2.06 6.02 6.62
CA PRO A 148 -1.60 7.09 5.73
C PRO A 148 -0.12 6.99 5.36
N LEU A 149 0.63 6.07 5.97
CA LEU A 149 2.03 5.81 5.65
C LEU A 149 2.20 4.32 5.41
N VAL A 150 2.67 3.97 4.21
CA VAL A 150 2.93 2.59 3.80
C VAL A 150 4.37 2.49 3.30
N HIS A 151 5.08 1.48 3.80
CA HIS A 151 6.39 1.11 3.31
C HIS A 151 6.23 -0.14 2.45
N PHE A 152 6.90 -0.19 1.29
CA PHE A 152 6.71 -1.24 0.30
C PHE A 152 6.97 -2.64 0.86
N ALA A 153 7.93 -2.80 1.77
CA ALA A 153 8.21 -4.09 2.41
C ALA A 153 7.09 -4.58 3.35
N ASP A 154 6.19 -3.69 3.75
CA ASP A 154 5.09 -3.99 4.68
C ASP A 154 3.80 -4.38 3.91
N ILE A 155 3.83 -4.39 2.58
CA ILE A 155 2.69 -4.78 1.74
C ILE A 155 2.63 -6.31 1.61
N ASP A 156 1.54 -6.90 2.07
CA ASP A 156 1.27 -8.32 1.88
C ASP A 156 1.15 -8.68 0.39
N LEU A 157 1.94 -9.66 -0.06
CA LEU A 157 1.97 -10.09 -1.47
C LEU A 157 0.57 -10.44 -2.04
N PRO A 158 -0.30 -11.20 -1.33
CA PRO A 158 -1.65 -11.45 -1.84
C PRO A 158 -2.47 -10.17 -2.02
N GLU A 159 -2.38 -9.22 -1.09
CA GLU A 159 -3.08 -7.94 -1.18
C GLU A 159 -2.52 -7.09 -2.33
N PHE A 160 -1.20 -7.12 -2.53
CA PHE A 160 -0.55 -6.49 -3.68
C PHE A 160 -1.14 -6.98 -5.01
N LEU A 161 -1.15 -8.30 -5.19
CA LEU A 161 -1.64 -8.95 -6.41
C LEU A 161 -3.14 -8.71 -6.63
N ILE A 162 -3.95 -8.74 -5.57
CA ILE A 162 -5.40 -8.54 -5.68
C ILE A 162 -5.71 -7.10 -6.07
N ARG A 163 -5.11 -6.09 -5.43
CA ARG A 163 -5.37 -4.67 -5.79
C ARG A 163 -4.88 -4.33 -7.19
N ARG A 164 -3.78 -4.93 -7.63
CA ARG A 164 -3.17 -4.70 -8.94
C ARG A 164 -3.67 -5.66 -10.03
N ALA A 165 -4.70 -6.46 -9.75
CA ALA A 165 -5.28 -7.36 -10.73
C ALA A 165 -5.70 -6.60 -11.99
N ASP A 166 -5.22 -7.06 -13.15
CA ASP A 166 -5.53 -6.43 -14.43
C ASP A 166 -6.93 -6.79 -14.93
N SER A 167 -7.32 -6.21 -16.06
CA SER A 167 -8.63 -6.47 -16.66
C SER A 167 -8.85 -7.93 -17.05
N ALA A 168 -7.79 -8.68 -17.35
CA ALA A 168 -7.89 -10.11 -17.66
C ALA A 168 -8.19 -10.91 -16.38
N ALA A 169 -7.47 -10.67 -15.30
CA ALA A 169 -7.72 -11.28 -14.00
C ALA A 169 -9.14 -10.99 -13.48
N ILE A 170 -9.62 -9.75 -13.61
CA ILE A 170 -10.99 -9.37 -13.22
C ILE A 170 -12.06 -10.14 -14.02
N ARG A 171 -11.80 -10.42 -15.31
CA ARG A 171 -12.72 -11.21 -16.15
C ARG A 171 -12.76 -12.70 -15.77
N LEU A 172 -11.72 -13.21 -15.12
CA LEU A 172 -11.68 -14.58 -14.60
C LEU A 172 -12.49 -14.76 -13.31
N ILE A 173 -13.01 -13.69 -12.70
CA ILE A 173 -13.87 -13.79 -11.52
C ILE A 173 -15.11 -14.64 -11.88
N PRO A 174 -15.30 -15.80 -11.21
CA PRO A 174 -16.41 -16.70 -11.51
C PRO A 174 -17.78 -16.06 -11.22
N GLU A 175 -18.79 -16.50 -11.96
CA GLU A 175 -20.16 -16.00 -11.80
C GLU A 175 -20.72 -16.26 -10.39
N TRP A 176 -20.41 -17.43 -9.80
CA TRP A 176 -20.84 -17.78 -8.45
C TRP A 176 -20.39 -16.73 -7.42
N ALA A 177 -19.23 -16.07 -7.61
CA ALA A 177 -18.74 -15.08 -6.66
C ALA A 177 -19.62 -13.82 -6.67
N ARG A 178 -20.15 -13.44 -7.84
CA ARG A 178 -21.09 -12.33 -7.98
C ARG A 178 -22.41 -12.65 -7.30
N HIS A 179 -22.93 -13.86 -7.51
CA HIS A 179 -24.14 -14.36 -6.84
C HIS A 179 -23.97 -14.44 -5.32
N PHE A 180 -22.78 -14.80 -4.86
CA PHE A 180 -22.46 -14.85 -3.43
C PHE A 180 -22.57 -13.47 -2.76
N LYS A 181 -22.20 -12.39 -3.47
CA LYS A 181 -22.25 -11.00 -2.99
C LYS A 181 -23.61 -10.32 -3.22
N SER A 182 -24.32 -10.65 -4.31
CA SER A 182 -25.62 -10.03 -4.66
C SER A 182 -26.78 -10.47 -3.78
N ILE A 183 -26.60 -11.56 -3.03
CA ILE A 183 -27.52 -11.97 -1.98
C ILE A 183 -27.30 -11.01 -0.81
N GLU A 184 -28.06 -9.92 -0.76
CA GLU A 184 -28.27 -9.07 0.43
C GLU A 184 -29.09 -9.82 1.49
N ASP A 185 -28.72 -11.07 1.78
CA ASP A 185 -29.31 -11.91 2.82
C ASP A 185 -28.21 -12.17 3.86
N ASP A 186 -28.57 -12.11 5.14
CA ASP A 186 -27.70 -12.43 6.27
C ASP A 186 -26.94 -13.75 6.03
N GLN A 187 -27.57 -14.69 5.33
CA GLN A 187 -26.98 -15.99 4.98
C GLN A 187 -25.69 -15.88 4.15
N SER A 188 -25.58 -15.00 3.17
CA SER A 188 -24.35 -14.88 2.37
C SER A 188 -23.21 -14.26 3.16
N GLY A 189 -23.52 -13.29 4.02
CA GLY A 189 -22.58 -12.73 4.98
C GLY A 189 -22.04 -13.80 5.94
N GLU A 190 -22.91 -14.68 6.44
CA GLU A 190 -22.52 -15.80 7.30
C GLU A 190 -21.64 -16.83 6.60
N LEU A 191 -21.94 -17.20 5.34
CA LEU A 191 -21.13 -18.15 4.59
C LEU A 191 -19.74 -17.57 4.28
N SER A 192 -19.67 -16.30 3.87
CA SER A 192 -18.41 -15.58 3.63
C SER A 192 -17.57 -15.53 4.91
N ARG A 193 -18.19 -15.10 6.02
CA ARG A 193 -17.53 -15.05 7.33
C ARG A 193 -17.06 -16.44 7.79
N THR A 194 -17.82 -17.49 7.49
CA THR A 194 -17.44 -18.86 7.83
C THR A 194 -16.20 -19.31 7.06
N ILE A 195 -16.08 -19.04 5.75
CA ILE A 195 -14.90 -19.45 4.98
C ILE A 195 -13.63 -18.67 5.39
N HIS A 196 -13.77 -17.38 5.69
CA HIS A 196 -12.65 -16.57 6.22
C HIS A 196 -12.13 -17.13 7.54
N ILE A 197 -13.01 -17.30 8.54
CA ILE A 197 -12.62 -17.83 9.85
C ILE A 197 -12.10 -19.26 9.71
N PHE A 198 -12.70 -20.08 8.84
CA PHE A 198 -12.21 -21.44 8.60
C PHE A 198 -10.76 -21.45 8.09
N ALA A 199 -10.40 -20.55 7.18
CA ALA A 199 -9.02 -20.39 6.73
C ALA A 199 -8.09 -19.84 7.83
N ASP A 200 -8.50 -18.81 8.56
CA ASP A 200 -7.72 -18.20 9.65
C ASP A 200 -7.36 -19.22 10.75
N TRP A 201 -8.25 -20.18 11.00
CA TRP A 201 -8.04 -21.27 11.96
C TRP A 201 -7.50 -22.54 11.32
N SER A 202 -6.74 -22.42 10.22
CA SER A 202 -6.03 -23.53 9.56
C SER A 202 -6.95 -24.71 9.22
N PHE A 203 -8.14 -24.42 8.71
CA PHE A 203 -9.16 -25.40 8.33
C PHE A 203 -9.67 -26.26 9.52
N ASN A 204 -9.57 -25.75 10.75
CA ASN A 204 -10.06 -26.44 11.93
C ASN A 204 -11.52 -26.09 12.23
N VAL A 205 -12.43 -27.06 12.01
CA VAL A 205 -13.87 -26.88 12.21
C VAL A 205 -14.23 -26.55 13.66
N LYS A 206 -13.57 -27.15 14.65
CA LYS A 206 -13.88 -26.94 16.07
C LYS A 206 -13.52 -25.51 16.51
N GLN A 207 -12.34 -25.05 16.14
CA GLN A 207 -11.90 -23.67 16.41
C GLN A 207 -12.76 -22.65 15.66
N THR A 208 -13.12 -22.95 14.41
CA THR A 208 -14.03 -22.13 13.62
C THR A 208 -15.39 -21.98 14.28
N ALA A 209 -15.97 -23.08 14.76
CA ALA A 209 -17.25 -23.09 15.45
C ALA A 209 -17.20 -22.25 16.74
N GLN A 210 -16.14 -22.43 17.54
CA GLN A 210 -15.88 -21.63 18.74
C GLN A 210 -15.76 -20.14 18.42
N ARG A 211 -15.00 -19.77 17.39
CA ARG A 211 -14.81 -18.37 16.99
C ARG A 211 -16.09 -17.72 16.47
N LEU A 212 -16.94 -18.50 15.81
CA LEU A 212 -18.24 -18.08 15.28
C LEU A 212 -19.37 -18.08 16.33
N GLY A 213 -19.17 -18.70 17.50
CA GLY A 213 -20.22 -18.87 18.51
C GLY A 213 -21.34 -19.83 18.06
N VAL A 214 -21.01 -20.82 17.22
CA VAL A 214 -21.98 -21.80 16.68
C VAL A 214 -21.54 -23.24 16.98
N HIS A 215 -22.43 -24.20 16.75
CA HIS A 215 -22.09 -25.61 16.84
C HIS A 215 -21.24 -26.06 15.63
N THR A 216 -20.38 -27.07 15.80
CA THR A 216 -19.54 -27.64 14.72
C THR A 216 -20.37 -28.11 13.52
N ASN A 217 -21.53 -28.72 13.77
CA ASN A 217 -22.49 -29.11 12.72
C ASN A 217 -22.94 -27.93 11.85
N THR A 218 -23.12 -26.74 12.44
CA THR A 218 -23.48 -25.53 11.70
C THR A 218 -22.35 -25.13 10.75
N VAL A 219 -21.08 -25.25 11.18
CA VAL A 219 -19.93 -25.01 10.29
C VAL A 219 -19.91 -26.03 9.16
N TYR A 220 -20.07 -27.32 9.43
CA TYR A 220 -20.17 -28.35 8.38
C TYR A 220 -21.30 -28.07 7.38
N PHE A 221 -22.47 -27.68 7.89
CA PHE A 221 -23.61 -27.30 7.07
C PHE A 221 -23.29 -26.12 6.15
N ARG A 222 -22.70 -25.04 6.71
CA ARG A 222 -22.30 -23.86 5.94
C ARG A 222 -21.25 -24.20 4.88
N LEU A 223 -20.22 -24.98 5.22
CA LEU A 223 -19.20 -25.45 4.26
C LEU A 223 -19.81 -26.31 3.14
N ASN A 224 -20.73 -27.22 3.47
CA ASN A 224 -21.43 -28.02 2.46
C ASN A 224 -22.31 -27.16 1.56
N ARG A 225 -22.94 -26.12 2.12
CA ARG A 225 -23.72 -25.16 1.33
C ARG A 225 -22.85 -24.35 0.38
N ILE A 226 -21.68 -23.88 0.82
CA ILE A 226 -20.70 -23.20 -0.04
C ILE A 226 -20.33 -24.12 -1.22
N ASN A 227 -20.06 -25.40 -0.96
CA ASN A 227 -19.77 -26.36 -2.03
C ASN A 227 -20.94 -26.51 -3.01
N LYS A 228 -22.17 -26.63 -2.51
CA LYS A 228 -23.36 -26.72 -3.38
C LYS A 228 -23.57 -25.50 -4.25
N LEU A 229 -23.28 -24.30 -3.74
CA LEU A 229 -23.48 -23.04 -4.46
C LEU A 229 -22.37 -22.74 -5.47
N THR A 230 -21.14 -23.16 -5.18
CA THR A 230 -19.96 -22.77 -5.97
C THR A 230 -19.38 -23.91 -6.80
N GLY A 231 -19.73 -25.16 -6.48
CA GLY A 231 -19.06 -26.35 -7.01
C GLY A 231 -17.65 -26.56 -6.47
N ILE A 232 -17.20 -25.71 -5.53
CA ILE A 232 -15.84 -25.73 -4.99
C ILE A 232 -15.86 -26.31 -3.59
N ASN A 233 -15.00 -27.29 -3.31
CA ASN A 233 -14.87 -27.84 -1.97
C ASN A 233 -14.10 -26.88 -1.04
N PRO A 234 -14.76 -26.23 -0.06
CA PRO A 234 -14.11 -25.26 0.84
C PRO A 234 -13.25 -25.92 1.93
N ARG A 235 -13.13 -27.25 1.94
CA ARG A 235 -12.31 -27.98 2.93
C ARG A 235 -10.92 -28.33 2.40
N THR A 236 -10.64 -28.01 1.14
CA THR A 236 -9.30 -28.15 0.57
C THR A 236 -8.62 -26.78 0.54
N TYR A 237 -7.29 -26.79 0.59
CA TYR A 237 -6.50 -25.58 0.41
C TYR A 237 -6.83 -24.90 -0.93
N SER A 238 -6.78 -25.66 -2.04
CA SER A 238 -7.07 -25.15 -3.39
C SER A 238 -8.47 -24.52 -3.48
N GLY A 239 -9.49 -25.20 -2.98
CA GLY A 239 -10.86 -24.69 -3.04
C GLY A 239 -11.05 -23.45 -2.17
N THR A 240 -10.49 -23.43 -0.96
CA THR A 240 -10.58 -22.24 -0.10
C THR A 240 -9.83 -21.05 -0.69
N SER A 241 -8.62 -21.26 -1.21
CA SER A 241 -7.84 -20.22 -1.86
C SER A 241 -8.59 -19.64 -3.07
N GLN A 242 -9.21 -20.48 -3.90
CA GLN A 242 -10.02 -20.02 -5.02
C GLN A 242 -11.23 -19.19 -4.55
N LEU A 243 -11.94 -19.66 -3.51
CA LEU A 243 -13.10 -18.96 -2.94
C LEU A 243 -12.69 -17.57 -2.42
N LEU A 244 -11.71 -17.52 -1.52
CA LEU A 244 -11.26 -16.28 -0.88
C LEU A 244 -10.68 -15.28 -1.89
N THR A 245 -9.88 -15.76 -2.85
CA THR A 245 -9.29 -14.89 -3.88
C THR A 245 -10.37 -14.29 -4.77
N SER A 246 -11.35 -15.10 -5.20
CA SER A 246 -12.46 -14.62 -6.05
C SER A 246 -13.33 -13.58 -5.32
N LEU A 247 -13.63 -13.83 -4.04
CA LEU A 247 -14.40 -12.90 -3.21
C LEU A 247 -13.65 -11.58 -2.99
N ARG A 248 -12.35 -11.63 -2.68
CA ARG A 248 -11.51 -10.42 -2.49
C ARG A 248 -11.31 -9.62 -3.76
N LEU A 249 -11.08 -10.29 -4.90
CA LEU A 249 -11.03 -9.61 -6.21
C LEU A 249 -12.34 -8.90 -6.52
N LEU A 250 -13.49 -9.54 -6.25
CA LEU A 250 -14.81 -8.94 -6.45
C LEU A 250 -15.10 -7.80 -5.45
N GLU A 251 -14.59 -7.89 -4.22
CA GLU A 251 -14.73 -6.85 -3.22
C GLU A 251 -14.03 -5.56 -3.66
N ILE A 252 -12.76 -5.69 -4.07
CA ILE A 252 -11.90 -4.56 -4.45
C ILE A 252 -12.31 -3.98 -5.82
N HIS A 253 -12.58 -4.83 -6.81
CA HIS A 253 -12.81 -4.37 -8.20
C HIS A 253 -14.29 -4.34 -8.61
N GLY A 254 -15.18 -4.99 -7.87
CA GLY A 254 -16.60 -5.10 -8.23
C GLY A 254 -17.41 -3.82 -8.00
N ASN A 255 -16.93 -2.89 -7.16
CA ASN A 255 -17.63 -1.63 -6.87
C ASN A 255 -17.38 -0.54 -7.93
N GLY A 256 -16.48 -0.78 -8.91
CA GLY A 256 -16.13 0.18 -9.97
C GLY A 256 -17.16 0.34 -11.11
N ARG A 257 -18.34 -0.30 -11.03
CA ARG A 257 -19.40 -0.21 -12.06
C ARG A 257 -20.60 0.66 -11.69
N GLN A 258 -20.57 1.40 -10.58
CA GLN A 258 -21.64 2.35 -10.21
C GLN A 258 -21.28 3.84 -10.43
N GLY A 259 -20.15 4.15 -11.06
CA GLY A 259 -19.74 5.54 -11.28
C GLY A 259 -18.90 5.72 -12.55
N SER A 260 -19.51 5.58 -13.72
CA SER A 260 -19.08 6.16 -15.00
C SER A 260 -20.28 6.19 -15.93
#